data_AF-A0A225E9U0-F1
#
_entry.id   AF-A0A225E9U0-F1
#
_cell.length_a   1.000
_cell.length_b   1.000
_cell.length_c   1.000
_cell.angle_alpha   90.00
_cell.angle_beta   90.00
_cell.angle_gamma   90.00
#
_symmetry.space_group_name_H-M   'P 1'
#
loop_
_entity.id
_entity.type
_entity.pdbx_description
1 polymer ?
#
loop_
_entity_poly.entity_id
_entity_poly.type
_entity_poly.pdbx_seq_one_letter_code
_entity_poly.pdbx_strand_id
1 'polypeptide(L)'
;MIVLRSLVVLVVLLAVTTRARSQVPEAPMPHPPLDEVVKEYKRLGLPLPPAGMELIIIGQPVRRDDEDYLYYFLAFRSPPMKANGESKYWAESSFFTPGRVDECHFVPARPVVETIRFPGLVDDSLSLDLAVQCKVYGWDALAEQIYAKGRKQLEDGQSVFDKLHSDAAGYWSGRKTERGTDRKEILRRLKELDAQKKLYPNEGQPSLIGPRKGREFKEILRRLEKTVAPRTSKPGTVDALIDDMSEYCQYLSLYEREALVESDKACAELAALGFDAVPALIAHLNDDRLTRAYFIMSGLFGSYQLDVGQVVGLFLDNLSDYEFGISLEAGDYVDANRVRKWLIDVQKDGEQKWLTARALPSKSFMRNPELVKQATFDDKVPRTNRTILRAVRAKYPERLPELYRSVLQTYPETDSKYYVEEILASKLSREKKLTLLEEGISHASFAHRLNALNALARLDMASCRKRVIPLLKPLLAGTETNDEIFPLIEWANDRNYWDAFTSLVKKAPADVRGRWIFEFTDDLDRNPFRFGTSSRAAGLSEVQRYERLRFLAGFFDDQSIQSLAPEDRLLVETRDYLARRLVWRLPLLNCEGYPVYIPPTQDGPFSRLALRTIVRSALTRELERIRK
;
A
#
# COMPACT_ATOMS: atom_id res chain seq x y z
N MET A 1 22.86 -2.12 -57.33
CA MET A 1 23.25 -0.78 -56.83
C MET A 1 22.84 -0.53 -55.37
N ILE A 2 21.66 -0.99 -54.90
CA ILE A 2 21.22 -0.86 -53.50
C ILE A 2 22.08 -1.70 -52.53
N VAL A 3 22.42 -2.95 -52.90
CA VAL A 3 23.26 -3.85 -52.07
C VAL A 3 24.66 -3.27 -51.80
N LEU A 4 25.25 -2.58 -52.78
CA LEU A 4 26.58 -1.99 -52.65
C LEU A 4 26.57 -0.78 -51.69
N ARG A 5 25.48 0.00 -51.65
CA ARG A 5 25.34 1.12 -50.71
C ARG A 5 25.14 0.63 -49.28
N SER A 6 24.38 -0.45 -49.06
CA SER A 6 24.22 -1.05 -47.73
C SER A 6 25.52 -1.65 -47.20
N LEU A 7 26.33 -2.26 -48.07
CA LEU A 7 27.63 -2.82 -47.67
C LEU A 7 28.63 -1.72 -47.28
N VAL A 8 28.67 -0.60 -48.01
CA VAL A 8 29.53 0.54 -47.68
C VAL A 8 29.11 1.19 -46.36
N VAL A 9 27.81 1.34 -46.10
CA VAL A 9 27.32 1.85 -44.81
C VAL A 9 27.69 0.92 -43.65
N LEU A 10 27.59 -0.41 -43.84
CA LEU A 10 27.99 -1.39 -42.82
C LEU A 10 29.49 -1.36 -42.55
N VAL A 11 30.33 -1.27 -43.60
CA VAL A 11 31.79 -1.19 -43.46
C VAL A 11 32.22 0.13 -42.82
N VAL A 12 31.57 1.26 -43.14
CA VAL A 12 31.84 2.54 -42.46
C VAL A 12 31.40 2.48 -41.00
N LEU A 13 30.26 1.88 -40.68
CA LEU A 13 29.83 1.66 -39.28
C LEU A 13 30.79 0.73 -38.51
N LEU A 14 31.29 -0.33 -39.15
CA LEU A 14 32.29 -1.23 -38.56
C LEU A 14 33.66 -0.55 -38.40
N ALA A 15 34.07 0.31 -39.34
CA ALA A 15 35.30 1.08 -39.25
C ALA A 15 35.23 2.19 -38.19
N VAL A 16 34.08 2.83 -38.02
CA VAL A 16 33.85 3.84 -36.97
C VAL A 16 33.79 3.20 -35.58
N THR A 17 33.17 2.03 -35.44
CA THR A 17 33.12 1.29 -34.16
C THR A 17 34.46 0.65 -33.77
N THR A 18 35.29 0.25 -34.74
CA THR A 18 36.64 -0.28 -34.45
C THR A 18 37.64 0.81 -34.08
N ARG A 19 37.53 2.03 -34.61
CA ARG A 19 38.40 3.16 -34.21
C ARG A 19 38.08 3.72 -32.82
N ALA A 20 36.88 3.46 -32.29
CA ALA A 20 36.50 3.83 -30.92
C ALA A 20 37.10 2.91 -29.85
N ARG A 21 37.64 1.73 -30.22
CA ARG A 21 38.19 0.74 -29.26
C ARG A 21 39.70 0.83 -29.02
N SER A 22 40.41 1.75 -29.67
CA SER A 22 41.87 1.89 -29.55
C SER A 22 42.34 3.08 -28.72
N GLN A 23 41.43 3.74 -27.98
CA GLN A 23 41.87 4.60 -26.88
C GLN A 23 42.40 3.70 -25.77
N VAL A 24 43.65 3.94 -25.35
CA VAL A 24 44.24 3.35 -24.15
C VAL A 24 43.23 3.55 -23.01
N PRO A 25 42.84 2.51 -22.25
CA PRO A 25 41.91 2.68 -21.13
C PRO A 25 42.46 3.79 -20.24
N GLU A 26 41.78 4.94 -20.23
CA GLU A 26 42.11 6.00 -19.30
C GLU A 26 41.93 5.40 -17.92
N ALA A 27 42.98 5.45 -17.09
CA ALA A 27 42.94 4.85 -15.77
C ALA A 27 41.70 5.40 -15.04
N PRO A 28 40.87 4.54 -14.43
CA PRO A 28 39.64 5.00 -13.78
C PRO A 28 39.98 6.10 -12.78
N MET A 29 39.27 7.22 -12.85
CA MET A 29 39.51 8.35 -11.96
C MET A 29 39.54 7.85 -10.51
N PRO A 30 40.55 8.24 -9.70
CA PRO A 30 40.63 7.81 -8.33
C PRO A 30 39.36 8.24 -7.60
N HIS A 31 38.58 7.27 -7.12
CA HIS A 31 37.41 7.57 -6.30
C HIS A 31 37.83 8.32 -5.02
N PRO A 32 37.01 9.28 -4.53
CA PRO A 32 37.34 10.04 -3.33
C PRO A 32 37.50 9.12 -2.10
N PRO A 33 38.27 9.50 -1.08
CA PRO A 33 38.29 8.76 0.17
C PRO A 33 36.93 8.87 0.88
N LEU A 34 36.56 7.84 1.66
CA LEU A 34 35.24 7.76 2.32
C LEU A 34 34.94 8.97 3.21
N ASP A 35 35.94 9.58 3.86
CA ASP A 35 35.76 10.79 4.67
C ASP A 35 35.26 12.00 3.87
N GLU A 36 35.70 12.16 2.61
CA GLU A 36 35.19 13.22 1.72
C GLU A 36 33.76 12.92 1.27
N VAL A 37 33.42 11.64 1.07
CA VAL A 37 32.04 11.20 0.79
C VAL A 37 31.13 11.50 1.98
N VAL A 38 31.57 11.27 3.21
CA VAL A 38 30.82 11.61 4.44
C VAL A 38 30.57 13.12 4.55
N LYS A 39 31.57 13.96 4.24
CA LYS A 39 31.42 15.42 4.24
C LYS A 39 30.36 15.86 3.22
N GLU A 40 30.44 15.31 2.01
CA GLU A 40 29.50 15.63 0.95
C GLU A 40 28.07 15.17 1.29
N TYR A 41 27.92 13.95 1.82
CA TYR A 41 26.63 13.41 2.28
C TYR A 41 25.94 14.35 3.27
N LYS A 42 26.70 14.83 4.27
CA LYS A 42 26.21 15.79 5.27
C LYS A 42 25.84 17.14 4.64
N ARG A 43 26.65 17.64 3.69
CA ARG A 43 26.39 18.91 2.98
C ARG A 43 25.06 18.85 2.22
N LEU A 44 24.78 17.71 1.57
CA LEU A 44 23.55 17.45 0.83
C LEU A 44 22.32 17.31 1.72
N GLY A 45 22.49 17.27 3.04
CA GLY A 45 21.41 17.16 4.02
C GLY A 45 20.73 15.80 4.01
N LEU A 46 21.41 14.77 3.51
CA LEU A 46 20.94 13.40 3.62
C LEU A 46 20.92 12.98 5.10
N PRO A 47 19.94 12.17 5.52
CA PRO A 47 19.71 11.92 6.92
C PRO A 47 20.73 10.93 7.47
N LEU A 48 21.21 11.19 8.68
CA LEU A 48 22.02 10.24 9.43
C LEU A 48 21.14 9.56 10.49
N PRO A 49 21.29 8.25 10.69
CA PRO A 49 20.63 7.56 11.78
C PRO A 49 20.99 8.23 13.13
N PRO A 50 20.01 8.65 13.97
CA PRO A 50 20.25 9.18 15.32
C PRO A 50 21.18 8.34 16.18
N ALA A 51 22.11 8.96 16.90
CA ALA A 51 23.10 8.26 17.73
C ALA A 51 22.49 7.20 18.66
N GLY A 52 23.19 6.06 18.80
CA GLY A 52 22.76 4.95 19.66
C GLY A 52 21.76 3.99 19.00
N MET A 53 21.48 4.13 17.71
CA MET A 53 20.73 3.13 16.96
C MET A 53 21.48 1.80 16.84
N GLU A 54 20.71 0.73 16.86
CA GLU A 54 21.21 -0.63 16.69
C GLU A 54 21.26 -0.99 15.20
N LEU A 55 22.39 -1.52 14.74
CA LEU A 55 22.46 -2.14 13.42
C LEU A 55 21.68 -3.46 13.47
N ILE A 56 20.79 -3.65 12.51
CA ILE A 56 19.98 -4.85 12.39
C ILE A 56 20.02 -5.39 10.96
N ILE A 57 19.77 -6.68 10.83
CA ILE A 57 19.38 -7.31 9.56
C ILE A 57 17.86 -7.37 9.53
N ILE A 58 17.27 -6.87 8.45
CA ILE A 58 15.86 -7.02 8.14
C ILE A 58 15.72 -8.09 7.07
N GLY A 59 15.00 -9.17 7.37
CA GLY A 59 14.52 -10.14 6.37
C GLY A 59 13.09 -9.79 5.99
N GLN A 60 12.88 -9.20 4.82
CA GLN A 60 11.57 -8.86 4.29
C GLN A 60 11.09 -9.98 3.35
N PRO A 61 9.87 -10.51 3.51
CA PRO A 61 9.29 -11.41 2.52
C PRO A 61 9.00 -10.64 1.23
N VAL A 62 9.53 -11.15 0.14
CA VAL A 62 9.26 -10.67 -1.21
C VAL A 62 8.58 -11.80 -1.97
N ARG A 63 7.45 -11.47 -2.58
CA ARG A 63 6.76 -12.37 -3.51
C ARG A 63 7.10 -11.94 -4.92
N ARG A 64 7.76 -12.82 -5.67
CA ARG A 64 8.08 -12.60 -7.09
C ARG A 64 7.80 -13.90 -7.84
N ASP A 65 7.04 -13.82 -8.91
CA ASP A 65 6.79 -14.96 -9.81
C ASP A 65 6.34 -16.24 -9.04
N ASP A 66 5.41 -16.07 -8.09
CA ASP A 66 4.88 -17.11 -7.19
C ASP A 66 5.88 -17.78 -6.23
N GLU A 67 7.12 -17.29 -6.15
CA GLU A 67 8.07 -17.67 -5.12
C GLU A 67 8.06 -16.67 -3.96
N ASP A 68 7.83 -17.18 -2.75
CA ASP A 68 8.08 -16.46 -1.50
C ASP A 68 9.53 -16.69 -1.06
N TYR A 69 10.36 -15.64 -1.06
CA TYR A 69 11.71 -15.64 -0.49
C TYR A 69 11.92 -14.46 0.46
N LEU A 70 12.94 -14.55 1.30
CA LEU A 70 13.36 -13.44 2.17
C LEU A 70 14.44 -12.63 1.49
N TYR A 71 14.14 -11.35 1.25
CA TYR A 71 15.11 -10.35 0.90
C TYR A 71 15.72 -9.79 2.19
N TYR A 72 17.03 -10.01 2.38
CA TYR A 72 17.72 -9.52 3.56
C TYR A 72 18.49 -8.25 3.24
N PHE A 73 18.42 -7.26 4.12
CA PHE A 73 19.25 -6.07 4.02
C PHE A 73 19.59 -5.51 5.40
N LEU A 74 20.65 -4.68 5.46
CA LEU A 74 21.05 -3.98 6.68
C LEU A 74 20.27 -2.68 6.87
N ALA A 75 19.89 -2.41 8.12
CA ALA A 75 19.20 -1.18 8.50
C ALA A 75 19.58 -0.76 9.94
N PHE A 76 19.22 0.47 10.31
CA PHE A 76 19.35 0.95 11.69
C PHE A 76 17.99 0.99 12.36
N ARG A 77 17.88 0.41 13.56
CA ARG A 77 16.66 0.39 14.36
C ARG A 77 16.66 1.53 15.38
N SER A 78 15.66 2.41 15.28
CA SER A 78 15.26 3.31 16.35
C SER A 78 14.43 2.54 17.37
N PRO A 79 14.73 2.59 18.68
CA PRO A 79 13.77 2.15 19.67
C PRO A 79 12.50 3.02 19.57
N PRO A 80 11.35 2.48 20.00
CA PRO A 80 10.09 3.22 19.96
C PRO A 80 10.14 4.41 20.91
N MET A 81 9.58 5.56 20.50
CA MET A 81 9.55 6.79 21.32
C MET A 81 8.64 6.68 22.55
N LYS A 82 7.74 5.69 22.58
CA LYS A 82 6.79 5.43 23.65
C LYS A 82 6.88 3.96 24.02
N ALA A 83 6.54 3.59 25.27
CA ALA A 83 6.63 2.22 25.78
C ALA A 83 5.89 1.17 24.92
N ASN A 84 4.90 1.59 24.12
CA ASN A 84 4.15 0.75 23.18
C ASN A 84 4.18 1.30 21.74
N GLY A 85 5.17 2.15 21.42
CA GLY A 85 5.34 2.66 20.06
C GLY A 85 5.98 1.60 19.15
N GLU A 86 5.90 1.83 17.84
CA GLU A 86 6.64 1.02 16.88
C GLU A 86 8.10 1.52 16.76
N SER A 87 9.02 0.57 16.59
CA SER A 87 10.39 0.90 16.20
C SER A 87 10.38 1.48 14.79
N LYS A 88 11.28 2.42 14.52
CA LYS A 88 11.50 2.96 13.16
C LYS A 88 12.76 2.34 12.58
N TYR A 89 12.72 1.99 11.30
CA TYR A 89 13.85 1.40 10.62
C TYR A 89 14.38 2.37 9.57
N TRP A 90 15.68 2.58 9.59
CA TRP A 90 16.38 3.39 8.60
C TRP A 90 17.14 2.46 7.69
N ALA A 91 16.65 2.33 6.46
CA ALA A 91 17.40 1.72 5.39
C ALA A 91 17.89 2.87 4.53
N GLU A 92 19.20 3.10 4.55
CA GLU A 92 19.83 4.14 3.74
C GLU A 92 19.37 5.56 4.12
N SER A 93 19.20 6.43 3.13
CA SER A 93 18.58 7.74 3.26
C SER A 93 17.06 7.71 3.50
N SER A 94 16.38 6.55 3.50
CA SER A 94 14.93 6.49 3.67
C SER A 94 14.48 5.80 4.96
N PHE A 95 13.27 6.15 5.41
CA PHE A 95 12.61 5.34 6.42
C PHE A 95 12.06 4.09 5.75
N PHE A 96 12.62 2.94 6.13
CA PHE A 96 11.97 1.69 5.85
C PHE A 96 10.75 1.58 6.77
N THR A 97 9.58 1.84 6.21
CA THR A 97 8.31 1.47 6.83
C THR A 97 7.88 0.19 6.13
N PRO A 98 8.21 -0.99 6.68
CA PRO A 98 7.75 -2.22 6.08
C PRO A 98 6.23 -2.13 5.99
N GLY A 99 5.67 -2.24 4.78
CA GLY A 99 4.22 -2.26 4.60
C GLY A 99 3.55 -3.39 5.41
N ARG A 100 4.36 -4.35 5.87
CA ARG A 100 4.04 -5.45 6.76
C ARG A 100 5.18 -5.66 7.77
N VAL A 101 5.32 -4.75 8.74
CA VAL A 101 6.38 -4.81 9.79
C VAL A 101 6.41 -6.18 10.44
N ASP A 102 5.23 -6.72 10.74
CA ASP A 102 5.11 -7.98 11.47
C ASP A 102 5.52 -9.21 10.66
N GLU A 103 5.62 -9.09 9.34
CA GLU A 103 6.17 -10.14 8.49
C GLU A 103 7.69 -10.06 8.33
N CYS A 104 8.31 -8.97 8.80
CA CYS A 104 9.75 -8.78 8.68
C CYS A 104 10.47 -9.42 9.88
N HIS A 105 11.60 -10.06 9.59
CA HIS A 105 12.49 -10.57 10.62
C HIS A 105 13.54 -9.54 10.98
N PHE A 106 13.57 -9.13 12.25
CA PHE A 106 14.55 -8.18 12.75
C PHE A 106 15.58 -8.89 13.61
N VAL A 107 16.85 -8.76 13.24
CA VAL A 107 17.96 -9.45 13.91
C VAL A 107 19.01 -8.44 14.31
N PRO A 108 19.41 -8.37 15.58
CA PRO A 108 20.59 -7.62 15.98
C PRO A 108 21.80 -8.04 15.15
N ALA A 109 22.43 -7.07 14.50
CA ALA A 109 23.60 -7.30 13.67
C ALA A 109 24.83 -6.70 14.36
N ARG A 110 25.93 -7.46 14.34
CA ARG A 110 27.21 -6.94 14.85
C ARG A 110 27.81 -6.01 13.79
N PRO A 111 28.38 -4.86 14.16
CA PRO A 111 28.97 -3.94 13.19
C PRO A 111 30.39 -4.39 12.78
N VAL A 112 30.50 -5.58 12.18
CA VAL A 112 31.75 -6.22 11.75
C VAL A 112 31.66 -6.67 10.30
N VAL A 113 32.81 -6.86 9.64
CA VAL A 113 32.88 -7.22 8.21
C VAL A 113 32.16 -8.55 7.90
N GLU A 114 32.14 -9.49 8.84
CA GLU A 114 31.47 -10.78 8.71
C GLU A 114 29.97 -10.64 8.45
N THR A 115 29.36 -9.56 8.95
CA THR A 115 27.93 -9.30 8.83
C THR A 115 27.49 -9.16 7.37
N ILE A 116 28.34 -8.65 6.48
CA ILE A 116 28.00 -8.48 5.05
C ILE A 116 28.45 -9.67 4.18
N ARG A 117 28.91 -10.77 4.78
CA ARG A 117 29.28 -11.99 4.03
C ARG A 117 28.06 -12.78 3.56
N PHE A 118 26.87 -12.54 4.11
CA PHE A 118 25.66 -13.16 3.59
C PHE A 118 25.30 -12.55 2.23
N PRO A 119 25.15 -13.38 1.16
CA PRO A 119 24.75 -12.88 -0.15
C PRO A 119 23.43 -12.10 -0.07
N GLY A 120 23.35 -10.96 -0.75
CA GLY A 120 22.14 -10.14 -0.83
C GLY A 120 21.96 -9.09 0.26
N LEU A 121 22.72 -9.12 1.38
CA LEU A 121 22.54 -8.18 2.50
C LEU A 121 22.82 -6.70 2.22
N VAL A 122 23.61 -6.44 1.19
CA VAL A 122 23.92 -5.09 0.73
C VAL A 122 23.45 -5.05 -0.71
N ASP A 123 22.28 -4.45 -0.90
CA ASP A 123 21.76 -4.13 -2.23
C ASP A 123 22.79 -3.30 -3.00
N ASP A 124 22.95 -3.64 -4.26
CA ASP A 124 23.95 -3.05 -5.13
C ASP A 124 23.66 -1.55 -5.38
N SER A 125 22.41 -1.13 -5.26
CA SER A 125 22.00 0.26 -5.45
C SER A 125 22.17 1.16 -4.21
N LEU A 126 22.39 0.55 -3.03
CA LEU A 126 22.17 1.15 -1.70
C LEU A 126 23.45 1.20 -0.83
N SER A 127 24.57 0.75 -1.37
CA SER A 127 25.81 0.51 -0.63
C SER A 127 26.53 1.79 -0.17
N LEU A 128 26.41 2.91 -0.88
CA LEU A 128 27.17 4.14 -0.53
C LEU A 128 26.61 4.87 0.70
N ASP A 129 25.29 5.01 0.80
CA ASP A 129 24.63 5.64 1.95
C ASP A 129 24.94 4.87 3.24
N LEU A 130 24.80 3.53 3.18
CA LEU A 130 25.10 2.66 4.31
C LEU A 130 26.57 2.74 4.74
N ALA A 131 27.51 2.81 3.78
CA ALA A 131 28.93 2.98 4.09
C ALA A 131 29.19 4.30 4.84
N VAL A 132 28.61 5.40 4.40
CA VAL A 132 28.70 6.70 5.09
C VAL A 132 28.13 6.62 6.50
N GLN A 133 26.96 5.99 6.66
CA GLN A 133 26.32 5.84 7.95
C GLN A 133 27.18 4.99 8.91
N CYS A 134 27.70 3.84 8.48
CA CYS A 134 28.63 3.03 9.27
C CYS A 134 29.89 3.81 9.65
N LYS A 135 30.44 4.63 8.74
CA LYS A 135 31.62 5.47 9.00
C LYS A 135 31.35 6.50 10.09
N VAL A 136 30.19 7.18 10.04
CA VAL A 136 29.79 8.16 11.07
C VAL A 136 29.63 7.52 12.45
N TYR A 137 29.27 6.23 12.51
CA TYR A 137 29.15 5.45 13.74
C TYR A 137 30.48 4.87 14.27
N GLY A 138 31.59 5.12 13.59
CA GLY A 138 32.91 4.59 13.97
C GLY A 138 33.11 3.12 13.62
N TRP A 139 32.30 2.56 12.70
CA TRP A 139 32.44 1.18 12.24
C TRP A 139 33.31 1.12 10.98
N ASP A 140 34.53 1.65 11.09
CA ASP A 140 35.42 1.95 9.96
C ASP A 140 35.65 0.75 9.03
N ALA A 141 35.99 -0.42 9.59
CA ALA A 141 36.28 -1.61 8.79
C ALA A 141 35.06 -2.11 7.99
N LEU A 142 33.87 -2.06 8.60
CA LEU A 142 32.63 -2.41 7.92
C LEU A 142 32.31 -1.36 6.83
N ALA A 143 32.44 -0.07 7.15
CA ALA A 143 32.18 1.03 6.24
C ALA A 143 33.07 0.98 4.98
N GLU A 144 34.37 0.73 5.15
CA GLU A 144 35.32 0.61 4.04
C GLU A 144 35.01 -0.58 3.13
N GLN A 145 34.60 -1.72 3.70
CA GLN A 145 34.23 -2.90 2.91
C GLN A 145 32.93 -2.65 2.12
N ILE A 146 31.93 -2.02 2.73
CA ILE A 146 30.69 -1.64 2.04
C ILE A 146 30.99 -0.61 0.95
N TYR A 147 31.83 0.39 1.23
CA TYR A 147 32.25 1.41 0.26
C TYR A 147 33.00 0.80 -0.93
N ALA A 148 33.92 -0.14 -0.67
CA ALA A 148 34.64 -0.87 -1.72
C ALA A 148 33.69 -1.72 -2.59
N LYS A 149 32.63 -2.30 -2.01
CA LYS A 149 31.59 -2.99 -2.77
C LYS A 149 30.81 -2.00 -3.66
N GLY A 150 30.35 -0.89 -3.09
CA GLY A 150 29.55 0.10 -3.81
C GLY A 150 30.27 0.78 -4.97
N ARG A 151 31.57 1.05 -4.83
CA ARG A 151 32.38 1.59 -5.94
C ARG A 151 32.43 0.68 -7.16
N LYS A 152 32.44 -0.64 -6.96
CA LYS A 152 32.48 -1.63 -8.06
C LYS A 152 31.16 -1.72 -8.83
N GLN A 153 30.10 -1.09 -8.31
CA GLN A 153 28.74 -1.15 -8.84
C GLN A 153 28.35 0.13 -9.59
N LEU A 154 29.21 1.14 -9.57
CA LEU A 154 29.00 2.36 -10.35
C LEU A 154 29.08 2.04 -11.85
N GLU A 155 28.22 2.70 -12.62
CA GLU A 155 28.27 2.63 -14.08
C GLU A 155 29.59 3.22 -14.61
N ASP A 156 30.03 2.77 -15.79
CA ASP A 156 31.25 3.28 -16.43
C ASP A 156 31.20 4.80 -16.57
N GLY A 157 32.16 5.49 -15.94
CA GLY A 157 32.27 6.96 -15.96
C GLY A 157 31.47 7.69 -14.87
N GLN A 158 30.65 6.99 -14.08
CA GLN A 158 29.93 7.61 -12.95
C GLN A 158 30.87 7.76 -11.74
N SER A 159 31.02 8.98 -11.22
CA SER A 159 31.75 9.18 -9.96
C SER A 159 30.89 8.85 -8.74
N VAL A 160 31.55 8.59 -7.61
CA VAL A 160 30.87 8.41 -6.31
C VAL A 160 30.03 9.62 -5.95
N PHE A 161 30.50 10.83 -6.27
CA PHE A 161 29.73 12.05 -6.01
C PHE A 161 28.51 12.16 -6.93
N ASP A 162 28.60 11.76 -8.20
CA ASP A 162 27.45 11.80 -9.10
C ASP A 162 26.34 10.85 -8.63
N LYS A 163 26.71 9.64 -8.18
CA LYS A 163 25.76 8.72 -7.54
C LYS A 163 25.15 9.32 -6.29
N LEU A 164 25.97 9.88 -5.39
CA LEU A 164 25.50 10.51 -4.16
C LEU A 164 24.58 11.73 -4.41
N HIS A 165 24.84 12.54 -5.43
CA HIS A 165 23.96 13.63 -5.86
C HIS A 165 22.64 13.11 -6.41
N SER A 166 22.68 12.01 -7.17
CA SER A 166 21.48 11.33 -7.66
C SER A 166 20.63 10.81 -6.50
N ASP A 167 21.26 10.19 -5.50
CA ASP A 167 20.59 9.66 -4.31
C ASP A 167 19.99 10.80 -3.47
N ALA A 168 20.72 11.91 -3.30
CA ALA A 168 20.19 13.12 -2.66
C ALA A 168 18.98 13.69 -3.40
N ALA A 169 19.02 13.74 -4.73
CA ALA A 169 17.88 14.19 -5.53
C ALA A 169 16.68 13.24 -5.41
N GLY A 170 16.92 11.92 -5.44
CA GLY A 170 15.92 10.89 -5.21
C GLY A 170 15.27 11.02 -3.83
N TYR A 171 16.07 11.12 -2.78
CA TYR A 171 15.64 11.34 -1.41
C TYR A 171 14.77 12.60 -1.29
N TRP A 172 15.31 13.78 -1.59
CA TRP A 172 14.57 15.04 -1.43
C TRP A 172 13.32 15.10 -2.30
N SER A 173 13.38 14.54 -3.52
CA SER A 173 12.21 14.42 -4.38
C SER A 173 11.16 13.51 -3.75
N GLY A 174 11.51 12.33 -3.25
CA GLY A 174 10.57 11.42 -2.59
C GLY A 174 9.86 12.06 -1.38
N ARG A 175 10.57 12.89 -0.61
CA ARG A 175 10.01 13.53 0.59
C ARG A 175 8.89 14.54 0.34
N LYS A 176 8.71 15.04 -0.89
CA LYS A 176 7.65 16.00 -1.21
C LYS A 176 6.23 15.46 -1.04
N THR A 177 6.10 14.13 -0.92
CA THR A 177 4.84 13.41 -0.71
C THR A 177 4.69 12.76 0.66
N GLU A 178 5.76 12.69 1.45
CA GLU A 178 5.69 12.20 2.82
C GLU A 178 4.86 13.16 3.69
N ARG A 179 3.94 12.66 4.53
CA ARG A 179 3.15 13.53 5.41
C ARG A 179 4.05 14.27 6.41
N GLY A 180 3.74 15.54 6.66
CA GLY A 180 4.41 16.35 7.69
C GLY A 180 5.82 16.83 7.35
N THR A 181 6.31 16.59 6.14
CA THR A 181 7.61 17.14 5.70
C THR A 181 7.51 18.61 5.31
N ASP A 182 8.57 19.36 5.60
CA ASP A 182 8.70 20.76 5.21
C ASP A 182 9.05 20.87 3.73
N ARG A 183 8.05 21.20 2.91
CA ARG A 183 8.21 21.38 1.47
C ARG A 183 9.06 22.59 1.09
N LYS A 184 9.21 23.60 1.96
CA LYS A 184 10.10 24.74 1.70
C LYS A 184 11.56 24.31 1.76
N GLU A 185 11.91 23.50 2.76
CA GLU A 185 13.24 22.90 2.87
C GLU A 185 13.53 21.98 1.67
N ILE A 186 12.56 21.12 1.30
CA ILE A 186 12.69 20.25 0.13
C ILE A 186 12.96 21.08 -1.14
N LEU A 187 12.17 22.15 -1.38
CA LEU A 187 12.37 23.03 -2.52
C LEU A 187 13.77 23.67 -2.53
N ARG A 188 14.23 24.17 -1.39
CA ARG A 188 15.57 24.76 -1.25
C ARG A 188 16.66 23.75 -1.64
N ARG A 189 16.59 22.52 -1.11
CA ARG A 189 17.56 21.45 -1.38
C ARG A 189 17.57 21.02 -2.84
N LEU A 190 16.40 20.87 -3.44
CA LEU A 190 16.30 20.51 -4.86
C LEU A 190 16.85 21.62 -5.77
N LYS A 191 16.67 22.90 -5.43
CA LYS A 191 17.30 24.03 -6.16
C LYS A 191 18.81 24.04 -6.03
N GLU A 192 19.35 23.76 -4.84
CA GLU A 192 20.80 23.66 -4.61
C GLU A 192 21.44 22.53 -5.43
N LEU A 193 20.72 21.42 -5.59
CA LEU A 193 21.14 20.31 -6.45
C LEU A 193 21.05 20.68 -7.95
N ASP A 194 19.97 21.35 -8.38
CA ASP A 194 19.80 21.83 -9.77
C ASP A 194 20.94 22.77 -10.18
N ALA A 195 21.30 23.71 -9.30
CA ALA A 195 22.34 24.70 -9.54
C ALA A 195 23.72 24.06 -9.77
N GLN A 196 23.96 22.86 -9.24
CA GLN A 196 25.21 22.12 -9.43
C GLN A 196 25.28 21.43 -10.80
N LYS A 197 24.17 21.34 -11.56
CA LYS A 197 24.07 20.69 -12.88
C LYS A 197 24.55 19.22 -12.94
N LYS A 198 24.64 18.55 -11.79
CA LYS A 198 25.13 17.16 -11.66
C LYS A 198 24.03 16.11 -11.61
N LEU A 199 22.78 16.52 -11.80
CA LEU A 199 21.64 15.68 -11.46
C LEU A 199 21.48 14.42 -12.33
N TYR A 200 22.04 14.39 -13.55
CA TYR A 200 21.79 13.27 -14.47
C TYR A 200 22.97 13.01 -15.45
N PRO A 201 23.91 12.11 -15.15
CA PRO A 201 24.87 11.62 -16.16
C PRO A 201 24.18 10.86 -17.31
N ASN A 202 22.95 10.38 -17.10
CA ASN A 202 22.17 9.59 -18.08
C ASN A 202 20.99 10.37 -18.69
N GLU A 203 21.22 11.58 -19.22
CA GLU A 203 20.24 12.28 -20.10
C GLU A 203 19.90 11.49 -21.39
N GLY A 204 20.68 10.44 -21.71
CA GLY A 204 20.53 9.64 -22.93
C GLY A 204 19.78 8.31 -22.80
N GLN A 205 19.47 7.81 -21.59
CA GLN A 205 18.67 6.59 -21.47
C GLN A 205 17.17 6.93 -21.47
N PRO A 206 16.42 6.58 -22.52
CA PRO A 206 14.98 6.76 -22.53
C PRO A 206 14.41 5.96 -21.38
N SER A 207 13.77 6.64 -20.43
CA SER A 207 12.79 5.92 -19.61
C SER A 207 11.76 5.33 -20.58
N LEU A 208 11.21 4.16 -20.26
CA LEU A 208 10.09 3.59 -21.04
C LEU A 208 8.87 4.54 -21.09
N ILE A 209 8.91 5.63 -20.31
CA ILE A 209 7.96 6.74 -20.26
C ILE A 209 8.60 8.00 -20.88
N GLY A 210 9.23 7.85 -22.05
CA GLY A 210 9.62 8.96 -22.92
C GLY A 210 10.81 9.86 -22.48
N PRO A 211 11.24 10.79 -23.37
CA PRO A 211 12.47 11.56 -23.23
C PRO A 211 12.25 12.97 -22.65
N ARG A 212 12.15 13.14 -21.31
CA ARG A 212 11.95 14.48 -20.69
C ARG A 212 12.55 14.75 -19.29
N LYS A 213 13.46 13.93 -18.75
CA LYS A 213 13.96 14.07 -17.35
C LYS A 213 14.39 15.48 -16.91
N GLY A 214 15.13 16.23 -17.75
CA GLY A 214 15.56 17.60 -17.41
C GLY A 214 14.45 18.66 -17.44
N ARG A 215 13.45 18.52 -18.32
CA ARG A 215 12.27 19.41 -18.35
C ARG A 215 11.32 19.10 -17.19
N GLU A 216 11.22 17.83 -16.81
CA GLU A 216 10.39 17.38 -15.70
C GLU A 216 10.90 17.90 -14.35
N PHE A 217 12.20 17.90 -14.10
CA PHE A 217 12.73 18.39 -12.82
C PHE A 217 12.47 19.89 -12.59
N LYS A 218 12.71 20.72 -13.61
CA LYS A 218 12.41 22.16 -13.54
C LYS A 218 10.92 22.44 -13.36
N GLU A 219 10.08 21.63 -14.00
CA GLU A 219 8.64 21.72 -13.83
C GLU A 219 8.20 21.31 -12.42
N ILE A 220 8.80 20.28 -11.84
CA ILE A 220 8.59 19.90 -10.44
C ILE A 220 8.97 21.05 -9.49
N LEU A 221 10.13 21.69 -9.70
CA LEU A 221 10.55 22.85 -8.90
C LEU A 221 9.54 23.99 -9.01
N ARG A 222 9.09 24.33 -10.22
CA ARG A 222 8.10 25.38 -10.47
C ARG A 222 6.77 25.10 -9.79
N ARG A 223 6.28 23.85 -9.85
CA ARG A 223 5.03 23.44 -9.19
C ARG A 223 5.18 23.42 -7.67
N LEU A 224 6.32 22.93 -7.16
CA LEU A 224 6.61 22.93 -5.73
C LEU A 224 6.73 24.36 -5.16
N GLU A 225 7.29 25.31 -5.91
CA GLU A 225 7.27 26.74 -5.55
C GLU A 225 5.85 27.27 -5.31
N LYS A 226 4.92 26.94 -6.22
CA LYS A 226 3.51 27.31 -6.05
C LYS A 226 2.89 26.62 -4.83
N THR A 227 3.22 25.36 -4.59
CA THR A 227 2.71 24.60 -3.44
C THR A 227 3.13 25.22 -2.10
N VAL A 228 4.37 25.71 -1.99
CA VAL A 228 4.90 26.26 -0.73
C VAL A 228 4.58 27.74 -0.51
N ALA A 229 3.96 28.39 -1.48
CA ALA A 229 3.50 29.77 -1.36
C ALA A 229 2.49 29.88 -0.19
N PRO A 230 2.48 31.00 0.56
CA PRO A 230 1.50 31.22 1.61
C PRO A 230 0.07 31.08 1.09
N ARG A 231 -0.77 30.40 1.85
CA ARG A 231 -2.20 30.27 1.55
C ARG A 231 -2.88 31.63 1.67
N THR A 232 -3.76 31.94 0.72
CA THR A 232 -4.51 33.20 0.67
C THR A 232 -5.98 33.03 1.02
N SER A 233 -6.49 31.79 1.04
CA SER A 233 -7.89 31.49 1.35
C SER A 233 -8.21 31.72 2.82
N LYS A 234 -9.42 32.21 3.09
CA LYS A 234 -9.93 32.43 4.44
C LYS A 234 -10.25 31.08 5.12
N PRO A 235 -9.82 30.82 6.37
CA PRO A 235 -10.15 29.58 7.07
C PRO A 235 -11.67 29.30 7.10
N GLY A 236 -12.04 28.03 6.90
CA GLY A 236 -13.43 27.57 6.91
C GLY A 236 -14.21 27.83 5.61
N THR A 237 -13.59 28.36 4.55
CA THR A 237 -14.21 28.44 3.23
C THR A 237 -13.95 27.18 2.41
N VAL A 238 -14.70 27.00 1.31
CA VAL A 238 -14.46 25.91 0.35
C VAL A 238 -13.06 26.03 -0.26
N ASP A 239 -12.59 27.23 -0.55
CA ASP A 239 -11.22 27.46 -1.05
C ASP A 239 -10.15 27.02 -0.05
N ALA A 240 -10.37 27.19 1.26
CA ALA A 240 -9.44 26.70 2.27
C ALA A 240 -9.40 25.16 2.33
N LEU A 241 -10.53 24.48 2.09
CA LEU A 241 -10.55 23.02 1.95
C LEU A 241 -9.80 22.56 0.69
N ILE A 242 -9.92 23.30 -0.41
CA ILE A 242 -9.16 23.02 -1.64
C ILE A 242 -7.67 23.28 -1.43
N ASP A 243 -7.29 24.34 -0.70
CA ASP A 243 -5.90 24.57 -0.29
C ASP A 243 -5.34 23.41 0.55
N ASP A 244 -6.16 22.82 1.41
CA ASP A 244 -5.80 21.64 2.20
C ASP A 244 -5.59 20.38 1.33
N MET A 245 -6.16 20.30 0.12
CA MET A 245 -5.87 19.20 -0.80
C MET A 245 -4.40 19.17 -1.27
N SER A 246 -3.64 20.26 -1.12
CA SER A 246 -2.18 20.20 -1.32
C SER A 246 -1.49 19.19 -0.39
N GLU A 247 -2.08 18.92 0.78
CA GLU A 247 -1.61 17.93 1.75
C GLU A 247 -2.26 16.55 1.57
N TYR A 248 -3.19 16.40 0.62
CA TYR A 248 -3.84 15.13 0.27
C TYR A 248 -2.78 14.09 -0.05
N CYS A 249 -2.73 13.03 0.74
CA CYS A 249 -1.65 12.04 0.74
C CYS A 249 -2.23 10.64 0.63
N GLN A 250 -2.43 10.17 -0.60
CA GLN A 250 -2.84 8.81 -0.91
C GLN A 250 -2.07 8.25 -2.10
N TYR A 251 -1.90 6.94 -2.09
CA TYR A 251 -1.56 6.19 -3.29
C TYR A 251 -2.87 5.84 -3.98
N LEU A 252 -3.11 6.41 -5.14
CA LEU A 252 -4.27 6.10 -5.95
C LEU A 252 -3.86 5.07 -6.99
N SER A 253 -4.47 3.90 -6.92
CA SER A 253 -4.57 2.99 -8.06
C SER A 253 -5.86 3.25 -8.83
N LEU A 254 -5.97 2.66 -10.02
CA LEU A 254 -7.20 2.69 -10.85
C LEU A 254 -8.43 2.18 -10.09
N TYR A 255 -8.25 1.24 -9.17
CA TYR A 255 -9.32 0.65 -8.37
C TYR A 255 -9.73 1.51 -7.17
N GLU A 256 -8.87 2.45 -6.74
CA GLU A 256 -9.04 3.24 -5.52
C GLU A 256 -9.55 4.66 -5.78
N ARG A 257 -10.12 4.91 -6.97
CA ARG A 257 -10.68 6.22 -7.30
C ARG A 257 -11.73 6.71 -6.28
N GLU A 258 -12.50 5.78 -5.71
CA GLU A 258 -13.48 6.07 -4.65
C GLU A 258 -12.82 6.32 -3.28
N ALA A 259 -11.59 5.84 -3.06
CA ALA A 259 -10.83 6.03 -1.83
C ALA A 259 -10.40 7.49 -1.60
N LEU A 260 -10.52 8.35 -2.62
CA LEU A 260 -10.32 9.80 -2.53
C LEU A 260 -11.09 10.40 -1.35
N VAL A 261 -12.35 9.99 -1.16
CA VAL A 261 -13.24 10.55 -0.14
C VAL A 261 -13.01 9.90 1.24
N GLU A 262 -12.45 8.70 1.31
CA GLU A 262 -12.36 7.92 2.55
C GLU A 262 -11.26 8.41 3.48
N SER A 263 -10.21 8.96 2.89
CA SER A 263 -8.88 8.88 3.45
C SER A 263 -8.26 10.26 3.71
N ASP A 264 -9.01 11.31 3.36
CA ASP A 264 -8.66 12.70 3.57
C ASP A 264 -9.85 13.51 4.11
N LYS A 265 -9.56 14.34 5.10
CA LYS A 265 -10.56 15.14 5.81
C LYS A 265 -11.15 16.24 4.91
N ALA A 266 -10.33 16.92 4.12
CA ALA A 266 -10.78 18.00 3.25
C ALA A 266 -11.69 17.45 2.14
N CYS A 267 -11.32 16.33 1.52
CA CYS A 267 -12.18 15.64 0.54
C CYS A 267 -13.52 15.20 1.16
N ALA A 268 -13.52 14.69 2.40
CA ALA A 268 -14.74 14.29 3.08
C ALA A 268 -15.66 15.48 3.42
N GLU A 269 -15.08 16.62 3.81
CA GLU A 269 -15.83 17.86 4.08
C GLU A 269 -16.38 18.49 2.80
N LEU A 270 -15.60 18.50 1.71
CA LEU A 270 -16.09 18.91 0.39
C LEU A 270 -17.23 18.02 -0.10
N ALA A 271 -17.17 16.71 0.13
CA ALA A 271 -18.25 15.79 -0.25
C ALA A 271 -19.53 16.08 0.54
N ALA A 272 -19.40 16.47 1.81
CA ALA A 272 -20.54 16.85 2.64
C ALA A 272 -21.24 18.14 2.16
N LEU A 273 -20.55 19.01 1.41
CA LEU A 273 -21.12 20.24 0.86
C LEU A 273 -21.95 20.02 -0.42
N GLY A 274 -21.76 18.90 -1.12
CA GLY A 274 -22.49 18.61 -2.36
C GLY A 274 -22.29 19.68 -3.44
N PHE A 275 -23.40 20.20 -4.00
CA PHE A 275 -23.35 21.20 -5.07
C PHE A 275 -22.81 22.57 -4.61
N ASP A 276 -22.83 22.85 -3.30
CA ASP A 276 -22.31 24.12 -2.77
C ASP A 276 -20.79 24.25 -2.95
N ALA A 277 -20.07 23.14 -3.07
CA ALA A 277 -18.62 23.14 -3.34
C ALA A 277 -18.27 23.36 -4.82
N VAL A 278 -19.18 23.04 -5.75
CA VAL A 278 -18.89 22.96 -7.19
C VAL A 278 -18.35 24.26 -7.79
N PRO A 279 -18.88 25.47 -7.48
CA PRO A 279 -18.34 26.71 -8.04
C PRO A 279 -16.86 26.94 -7.71
N ALA A 280 -16.45 26.69 -6.47
CA ALA A 280 -15.07 26.84 -6.04
C ALA A 280 -14.17 25.76 -6.67
N LEU A 281 -14.66 24.52 -6.77
CA LEU A 281 -13.95 23.44 -7.47
C LEU A 281 -13.69 23.78 -8.94
N ILE A 282 -14.67 24.34 -9.66
CA ILE A 282 -14.48 24.78 -11.06
C ILE A 282 -13.36 25.83 -11.17
N ALA A 283 -13.25 26.74 -10.20
CA ALA A 283 -12.21 27.77 -10.18
C ALA A 283 -10.79 27.19 -10.00
N HIS A 284 -10.67 25.99 -9.44
CA HIS A 284 -9.40 25.33 -9.12
C HIS A 284 -9.02 24.19 -10.07
N LEU A 285 -9.75 23.98 -11.18
CA LEU A 285 -9.43 22.93 -12.15
C LEU A 285 -8.04 23.04 -12.80
N ASN A 286 -7.45 24.25 -12.82
CA ASN A 286 -6.11 24.51 -13.36
C ASN A 286 -5.06 24.73 -12.26
N ASP A 287 -5.36 24.36 -11.02
CA ASP A 287 -4.43 24.53 -9.90
C ASP A 287 -3.31 23.48 -9.98
N ASP A 288 -2.12 23.90 -10.41
CA ASP A 288 -0.96 23.04 -10.64
C ASP A 288 -0.09 22.80 -9.39
N ARG A 289 -0.55 23.25 -8.21
CA ARG A 289 0.10 22.93 -6.93
C ARG A 289 0.12 21.42 -6.74
N LEU A 290 1.28 20.90 -6.37
CA LEU A 290 1.47 19.49 -6.05
C LEU A 290 0.68 19.07 -4.79
N THR A 291 -0.05 17.97 -4.90
CA THR A 291 -0.59 17.23 -3.74
C THR A 291 0.49 16.32 -3.15
N ARG A 292 0.24 15.61 -2.04
CA ARG A 292 1.12 14.53 -1.59
C ARG A 292 0.77 13.18 -2.22
N ALA A 293 -0.25 13.13 -3.07
CA ALA A 293 -0.73 11.90 -3.65
C ALA A 293 0.04 11.51 -4.92
N TYR A 294 0.13 10.21 -5.12
CA TYR A 294 0.68 9.60 -6.32
C TYR A 294 -0.38 8.75 -6.97
N PHE A 295 -0.45 8.81 -8.28
CA PHE A 295 -1.12 7.78 -9.06
C PHE A 295 -0.10 6.69 -9.41
N ILE A 296 -0.39 5.46 -9.03
CA ILE A 296 0.42 4.29 -9.34
C ILE A 296 -0.23 3.57 -10.51
N MET A 297 0.45 3.53 -11.66
CA MET A 297 0.04 2.70 -12.78
C MET A 297 0.60 1.29 -12.60
N SER A 298 -0.20 0.28 -12.92
CA SER A 298 0.29 -1.10 -13.01
C SER A 298 1.21 -1.24 -14.23
N GLY A 299 2.38 -1.87 -14.04
CA GLY A 299 3.30 -2.23 -15.12
C GLY A 299 4.37 -1.16 -15.42
N LEU A 300 4.66 -0.94 -16.70
CA LEU A 300 5.81 -0.15 -17.17
C LEU A 300 5.60 1.38 -17.13
N PHE A 301 4.40 1.85 -16.80
CA PHE A 301 4.00 3.25 -16.99
C PHE A 301 4.34 4.18 -15.80
N GLY A 302 5.01 3.67 -14.77
CA GLY A 302 5.54 4.45 -13.65
C GLY A 302 4.46 5.06 -12.76
N SER A 303 4.91 5.86 -11.80
CA SER A 303 4.03 6.63 -10.90
C SER A 303 4.21 8.12 -11.15
N TYR A 304 3.13 8.89 -11.15
CA TYR A 304 3.21 10.35 -11.25
C TYR A 304 2.42 11.04 -10.14
N GLN A 305 2.90 12.22 -9.74
CA GLN A 305 2.32 12.99 -8.65
C GLN A 305 1.13 13.80 -9.15
N LEU A 306 0.03 13.78 -8.40
CA LEU A 306 -1.16 14.56 -8.73
C LEU A 306 -1.00 16.02 -8.28
N ASP A 307 -1.52 16.96 -9.08
CA ASP A 307 -1.84 18.30 -8.58
C ASP A 307 -3.25 18.41 -8.01
N VAL A 308 -3.48 19.55 -7.35
CA VAL A 308 -4.79 19.94 -6.83
C VAL A 308 -5.85 19.96 -7.93
N GLY A 309 -5.54 20.48 -9.13
CA GLY A 309 -6.47 20.53 -10.26
C GLY A 309 -6.97 19.15 -10.71
N GLN A 310 -6.07 18.17 -10.81
CA GLN A 310 -6.40 16.77 -11.10
C GLN A 310 -7.26 16.16 -9.99
N VAL A 311 -6.92 16.37 -8.71
CA VAL A 311 -7.73 15.87 -7.58
C VAL A 311 -9.12 16.50 -7.56
N VAL A 312 -9.21 17.81 -7.82
CA VAL A 312 -10.48 18.55 -7.96
C VAL A 312 -11.29 18.02 -9.14
N GLY A 313 -10.64 17.73 -10.27
CA GLY A 313 -11.27 17.09 -11.42
C GLY A 313 -11.90 15.75 -11.05
N LEU A 314 -11.11 14.84 -10.46
CA LEU A 314 -11.59 13.54 -9.98
C LEU A 314 -12.80 13.68 -9.06
N PHE A 315 -12.75 14.65 -8.16
CA PHE A 315 -13.81 14.92 -7.21
C PHE A 315 -15.09 15.39 -7.90
N LEU A 316 -14.98 16.28 -8.89
CA LEU A 316 -16.11 16.74 -9.72
C LEU A 316 -16.71 15.61 -10.56
N ASP A 317 -15.89 14.71 -11.10
CA ASP A 317 -16.39 13.54 -11.84
C ASP A 317 -17.09 12.55 -10.91
N ASN A 318 -16.59 12.35 -9.69
CA ASN A 318 -17.32 11.57 -8.70
C ASN A 318 -18.65 12.25 -8.32
N LEU A 319 -18.68 13.57 -8.10
CA LEU A 319 -19.92 14.29 -7.81
C LEU A 319 -20.92 14.30 -8.97
N SER A 320 -20.47 14.13 -10.22
CA SER A 320 -21.32 14.06 -11.40
C SER A 320 -21.77 12.64 -11.77
N ASP A 321 -21.52 11.66 -10.90
CA ASP A 321 -21.76 10.24 -11.19
C ASP A 321 -21.00 9.76 -12.44
N TYR A 322 -19.73 10.16 -12.53
CA TYR A 322 -18.77 9.81 -13.59
C TYR A 322 -19.15 10.31 -14.99
N GLU A 323 -19.95 11.39 -15.07
CA GLU A 323 -20.41 11.94 -16.34
C GLU A 323 -19.31 12.65 -17.13
N PHE A 324 -18.17 12.99 -16.52
CA PHE A 324 -17.03 13.61 -17.21
C PHE A 324 -16.07 12.57 -17.79
N GLY A 325 -15.91 11.42 -17.13
CA GLY A 325 -15.14 10.29 -17.62
C GLY A 325 -13.63 10.54 -17.62
N ILE A 326 -13.10 11.15 -16.56
CA ILE A 326 -11.67 11.48 -16.44
C ILE A 326 -10.85 10.20 -16.41
N SER A 327 -9.79 10.16 -17.24
CA SER A 327 -8.72 9.18 -17.15
C SER A 327 -7.50 9.74 -16.39
N LEU A 328 -7.11 9.07 -15.31
CA LEU A 328 -5.82 9.35 -14.67
C LEU A 328 -4.65 8.81 -15.50
N GLU A 329 -4.84 7.68 -16.17
CA GLU A 329 -3.81 7.12 -17.06
C GLU A 329 -3.45 8.08 -18.20
N ALA A 330 -4.43 8.79 -18.76
CA ALA A 330 -4.18 9.84 -19.76
C ALA A 330 -3.72 11.19 -19.15
N GLY A 331 -3.82 11.35 -17.83
CA GLY A 331 -3.55 12.62 -17.15
C GLY A 331 -4.57 13.70 -17.48
N ASP A 332 -5.82 13.33 -17.76
CA ASP A 332 -6.87 14.23 -18.22
C ASP A 332 -7.25 15.28 -17.17
N TYR A 333 -7.63 16.46 -17.65
CA TYR A 333 -8.26 17.52 -16.86
C TYR A 333 -9.72 17.67 -17.27
N VAL A 334 -10.59 18.01 -16.32
CA VAL A 334 -11.99 18.30 -16.64
C VAL A 334 -12.10 19.66 -17.30
N ASP A 335 -12.86 19.73 -18.38
CA ASP A 335 -13.24 21.01 -18.98
C ASP A 335 -14.21 21.78 -18.09
N ALA A 336 -13.78 22.97 -17.62
CA ALA A 336 -14.58 23.82 -16.74
C ALA A 336 -15.94 24.20 -17.34
N ASN A 337 -16.04 24.38 -18.66
CA ASN A 337 -17.31 24.73 -19.32
C ASN A 337 -18.30 23.57 -19.29
N ARG A 338 -17.82 22.34 -19.51
CA ARG A 338 -18.60 21.11 -19.35
C ARG A 338 -19.16 20.99 -17.94
N VAL A 339 -18.38 21.27 -16.90
CA VAL A 339 -18.86 21.23 -15.51
C VAL A 339 -19.92 22.30 -15.24
N ARG A 340 -19.70 23.55 -15.70
CA ARG A 340 -20.69 24.62 -15.54
C ARG A 340 -22.03 24.28 -16.20
N LYS A 341 -21.98 23.74 -17.42
CA LYS A 341 -23.17 23.30 -18.14
C LYS A 341 -23.90 22.19 -17.38
N TRP A 342 -23.15 21.16 -16.94
CA TRP A 342 -23.68 20.09 -16.12
C TRP A 342 -24.37 20.63 -14.86
N LEU A 343 -23.72 21.53 -14.11
CA LEU A 343 -24.29 22.11 -12.88
C LEU A 343 -25.62 22.82 -13.14
N ILE A 344 -25.69 23.65 -14.18
CA ILE A 344 -26.92 24.36 -14.55
C ILE A 344 -28.04 23.38 -14.89
N ASP A 345 -27.72 22.29 -15.60
CA ASP A 345 -28.70 21.30 -15.99
C ASP A 345 -29.22 20.51 -14.79
N VAL A 346 -28.35 20.02 -13.90
CA VAL A 346 -28.75 19.24 -12.72
C VAL A 346 -29.44 20.09 -11.64
N GLN A 347 -29.15 21.39 -11.57
CA GLN A 347 -29.84 22.31 -10.67
C GLN A 347 -31.34 22.43 -11.00
N LYS A 348 -31.76 22.17 -12.24
CA LYS A 348 -33.18 22.16 -12.63
C LYS A 348 -33.97 21.04 -11.95
N ASP A 349 -33.32 19.92 -11.61
CA ASP A 349 -33.95 18.81 -10.89
C ASP A 349 -34.02 19.02 -9.38
N GLY A 350 -33.22 19.94 -8.85
CA GLY A 350 -33.00 20.14 -7.42
C GLY A 350 -31.98 19.15 -6.85
N GLU A 351 -31.04 19.67 -6.05
CA GLU A 351 -29.90 18.90 -5.51
C GLU A 351 -30.32 17.64 -4.75
N GLN A 352 -31.30 17.74 -3.83
CA GLN A 352 -31.76 16.58 -3.05
C GLN A 352 -32.27 15.45 -3.93
N LYS A 353 -33.08 15.78 -4.94
CA LYS A 353 -33.67 14.81 -5.86
C LYS A 353 -32.57 14.18 -6.71
N TRP A 354 -31.66 14.99 -7.24
CA TRP A 354 -30.55 14.54 -8.06
C TRP A 354 -29.61 13.60 -7.28
N LEU A 355 -29.13 14.04 -6.10
CA LEU A 355 -28.22 13.26 -5.26
C LEU A 355 -28.88 11.96 -4.79
N THR A 356 -30.15 11.98 -4.36
CA THR A 356 -30.83 10.75 -3.91
C THR A 356 -30.98 9.75 -5.07
N ALA A 357 -31.34 10.22 -6.27
CA ALA A 357 -31.49 9.35 -7.43
C ALA A 357 -30.14 8.72 -7.86
N ARG A 358 -29.04 9.46 -7.75
CA ARG A 358 -27.69 8.99 -8.12
C ARG A 358 -26.90 8.35 -6.97
N ALA A 359 -27.44 8.38 -5.74
CA ALA A 359 -26.86 7.66 -4.62
C ALA A 359 -27.08 6.15 -4.75
N LEU A 360 -28.12 5.71 -5.47
CA LEU A 360 -28.39 4.30 -5.76
C LEU A 360 -27.35 3.72 -6.73
N PRO A 361 -27.14 2.40 -6.71
CA PRO A 361 -26.16 1.75 -7.56
C PRO A 361 -26.47 2.00 -9.04
N SER A 362 -25.47 2.44 -9.81
CA SER A 362 -25.63 2.79 -11.21
C SER A 362 -24.56 2.14 -12.07
N LYS A 363 -24.86 1.95 -13.35
CA LYS A 363 -23.90 1.50 -14.36
C LYS A 363 -23.06 2.67 -14.90
N SER A 364 -23.18 3.88 -14.34
CA SER A 364 -22.44 5.05 -14.85
C SER A 364 -20.93 4.85 -14.75
N PHE A 365 -20.46 4.16 -13.72
CA PHE A 365 -19.05 3.75 -13.59
C PHE A 365 -18.57 2.92 -14.79
N MET A 366 -19.42 2.05 -15.35
CA MET A 366 -19.11 1.24 -16.54
C MET A 366 -19.17 2.03 -17.85
N ARG A 367 -19.51 3.33 -17.84
CA ARG A 367 -19.46 4.16 -19.07
C ARG A 367 -18.04 4.56 -19.43
N ASN A 368 -17.08 4.48 -18.50
CA ASN A 368 -15.69 4.73 -18.79
C ASN A 368 -15.04 3.42 -19.33
N PRO A 369 -14.71 3.34 -20.64
CA PRO A 369 -14.20 2.12 -21.24
C PRO A 369 -12.86 1.66 -20.64
N GLU A 370 -12.07 2.58 -20.07
CA GLU A 370 -10.80 2.25 -19.44
C GLU A 370 -11.01 1.54 -18.11
N LEU A 371 -11.96 2.03 -17.30
CA LEU A 371 -12.37 1.35 -16.07
C LEU A 371 -12.96 -0.04 -16.36
N VAL A 372 -13.67 -0.20 -17.49
CA VAL A 372 -14.22 -1.51 -17.91
C VAL A 372 -13.14 -2.47 -18.40
N LYS A 373 -12.04 -2.00 -19.01
CA LYS A 373 -10.94 -2.88 -19.46
C LYS A 373 -10.17 -3.49 -18.30
N GLN A 374 -10.10 -2.77 -17.19
CA GLN A 374 -9.35 -3.17 -16.00
C GLN A 374 -10.26 -3.75 -14.92
N ALA A 375 -11.57 -3.62 -15.09
CA ALA A 375 -12.58 -4.24 -14.27
C ALA A 375 -12.33 -5.75 -14.17
N THR A 376 -12.04 -6.21 -12.96
CA THR A 376 -12.02 -7.63 -12.60
C THR A 376 -13.42 -8.24 -12.75
N PHE A 377 -13.56 -9.57 -12.64
CA PHE A 377 -14.87 -10.23 -12.78
C PHE A 377 -15.94 -9.68 -11.82
N ASP A 378 -15.53 -9.18 -10.65
CA ASP A 378 -16.41 -8.58 -9.63
C ASP A 378 -16.89 -7.16 -9.99
N ASP A 379 -16.24 -6.50 -10.96
CA ASP A 379 -16.50 -5.10 -11.31
C ASP A 379 -17.69 -4.90 -12.27
N LYS A 380 -18.39 -6.00 -12.61
CA LYS A 380 -19.66 -5.97 -13.37
C LYS A 380 -20.87 -5.60 -12.50
N VAL A 381 -20.69 -5.57 -11.18
CA VAL A 381 -21.74 -5.21 -10.22
C VAL A 381 -21.91 -3.68 -10.20
N PRO A 382 -23.14 -3.16 -10.25
CA PRO A 382 -23.40 -1.73 -10.04
C PRO A 382 -22.72 -1.22 -8.76
N ARG A 383 -21.96 -0.13 -8.87
CA ARG A 383 -21.24 0.45 -7.73
C ARG A 383 -22.00 1.62 -7.13
N THR A 384 -21.81 1.80 -5.83
CA THR A 384 -22.37 2.93 -5.09
C THR A 384 -21.41 4.10 -5.14
N ASN A 385 -21.87 5.25 -5.60
CA ASN A 385 -21.05 6.46 -5.58
C ASN A 385 -20.95 7.04 -4.16
N ARG A 386 -19.85 6.74 -3.48
CA ARG A 386 -19.64 7.13 -2.08
C ARG A 386 -19.60 8.65 -1.88
N THR A 387 -19.13 9.42 -2.87
CA THR A 387 -19.10 10.89 -2.80
C THR A 387 -20.52 11.45 -2.72
N ILE A 388 -21.41 10.97 -3.59
CA ILE A 388 -22.83 11.34 -3.61
C ILE A 388 -23.52 10.87 -2.33
N LEU A 389 -23.31 9.63 -1.91
CA LEU A 389 -23.92 9.09 -0.68
C LEU A 389 -23.50 9.88 0.57
N ARG A 390 -22.25 10.36 0.62
CA ARG A 390 -21.76 11.21 1.71
C ARG A 390 -22.41 12.60 1.71
N ALA A 391 -22.65 13.18 0.53
CA ALA A 391 -23.43 14.41 0.41
C ALA A 391 -24.87 14.20 0.93
N VAL A 392 -25.52 13.09 0.57
CA VAL A 392 -26.83 12.70 1.09
C VAL A 392 -26.81 12.55 2.61
N ARG A 393 -25.82 11.83 3.17
CA ARG A 393 -25.68 11.69 4.64
C ARG A 393 -25.63 13.06 5.33
N ALA A 394 -24.84 14.00 4.79
CA ALA A 394 -24.62 15.29 5.42
C ALA A 394 -25.83 16.22 5.33
N LYS A 395 -26.43 16.33 4.13
CA LYS A 395 -27.48 17.31 3.82
C LYS A 395 -28.90 16.76 3.98
N TYR A 396 -29.11 15.47 3.74
CA TYR A 396 -30.42 14.81 3.68
C TYR A 396 -30.42 13.44 4.39
N PRO A 397 -29.95 13.33 5.65
CA PRO A 397 -29.79 12.06 6.34
C PRO A 397 -31.08 11.24 6.46
N GLU A 398 -32.25 11.88 6.42
CA GLU A 398 -33.57 11.24 6.43
C GLU A 398 -33.87 10.42 5.17
N ARG A 399 -33.10 10.59 4.09
CA ARG A 399 -33.20 9.81 2.85
C ARG A 399 -32.42 8.49 2.91
N LEU A 400 -31.43 8.36 3.80
CA LEU A 400 -30.62 7.14 3.94
C LEU A 400 -31.44 5.86 4.22
N PRO A 401 -32.49 5.86 5.07
CA PRO A 401 -33.34 4.68 5.28
C PRO A 401 -33.95 4.14 3.98
N GLU A 402 -34.44 5.03 3.11
CA GLU A 402 -35.06 4.64 1.83
C GLU A 402 -34.03 4.12 0.83
N LEU A 403 -32.86 4.77 0.75
CA LEU A 403 -31.77 4.33 -0.10
C LEU A 403 -31.26 2.94 0.31
N TYR A 404 -31.06 2.73 1.61
CA TYR A 404 -30.59 1.45 2.12
C TYR A 404 -31.57 0.32 1.83
N ARG A 405 -32.87 0.54 2.06
CA ARG A 405 -33.91 -0.45 1.72
C ARG A 405 -33.97 -0.73 0.23
N SER A 406 -33.85 0.31 -0.60
CA SER A 406 -33.79 0.16 -2.06
C SER A 406 -32.62 -0.72 -2.49
N VAL A 407 -31.45 -0.58 -1.86
CA VAL A 407 -30.29 -1.45 -2.14
C VAL A 407 -30.58 -2.88 -1.77
N LEU A 408 -31.08 -3.13 -0.55
CA LEU A 408 -31.42 -4.49 -0.11
C LEU A 408 -32.46 -5.14 -1.03
N GLN A 409 -33.50 -4.40 -1.44
CA GLN A 409 -34.64 -4.95 -2.16
C GLN A 409 -34.46 -5.00 -3.69
N THR A 410 -33.91 -3.93 -4.27
CA THR A 410 -33.85 -3.73 -5.72
C THR A 410 -32.47 -4.02 -6.29
N TYR A 411 -31.42 -3.95 -5.48
CA TYR A 411 -30.03 -4.16 -5.90
C TYR A 411 -29.29 -5.15 -4.98
N PRO A 412 -29.85 -6.36 -4.72
CA PRO A 412 -29.32 -7.30 -3.74
C PRO A 412 -27.91 -7.84 -4.05
N GLU A 413 -27.44 -7.64 -5.28
CA GLU A 413 -26.08 -7.94 -5.73
C GLU A 413 -25.06 -6.85 -5.34
N THR A 414 -25.51 -5.64 -5.05
CA THR A 414 -24.61 -4.52 -4.74
C THR A 414 -24.12 -4.60 -3.30
N ASP A 415 -22.84 -4.33 -3.05
CA ASP A 415 -22.32 -4.26 -1.69
C ASP A 415 -22.98 -3.12 -0.87
N SER A 416 -23.67 -3.48 0.22
CA SER A 416 -24.31 -2.53 1.12
C SER A 416 -23.37 -1.82 2.11
N LYS A 417 -22.09 -2.20 2.15
CA LYS A 417 -21.09 -1.68 3.11
C LYS A 417 -21.14 -0.16 3.24
N TYR A 418 -21.15 0.56 2.11
CA TYR A 418 -21.11 2.02 2.10
C TYR A 418 -22.37 2.66 2.70
N TYR A 419 -23.56 2.12 2.44
CA TYR A 419 -24.80 2.63 3.04
C TYR A 419 -24.79 2.45 4.55
N VAL A 420 -24.35 1.29 5.00
CA VAL A 420 -24.24 0.98 6.42
C VAL A 420 -23.25 1.92 7.12
N GLU A 421 -22.08 2.18 6.52
CA GLU A 421 -21.11 3.15 7.05
C GLU A 421 -21.67 4.58 7.11
N GLU A 422 -22.37 5.03 6.07
CA GLU A 422 -22.94 6.37 6.05
C GLU A 422 -24.15 6.48 7.00
N ILE A 423 -24.94 5.41 7.21
CA ILE A 423 -25.95 5.32 8.27
C ILE A 423 -25.30 5.50 9.65
N LEU A 424 -24.20 4.81 9.94
CA LEU A 424 -23.49 4.95 11.21
C LEU A 424 -23.01 6.38 11.46
N ALA A 425 -22.46 7.03 10.44
CA ALA A 425 -21.95 8.39 10.52
C ALA A 425 -23.03 9.48 10.47
N SER A 426 -24.27 9.14 10.10
CA SER A 426 -25.37 10.10 9.97
C SER A 426 -25.88 10.66 11.30
N LYS A 427 -26.71 11.71 11.20
CA LYS A 427 -27.46 12.29 12.33
C LYS A 427 -28.74 11.52 12.69
N LEU A 428 -28.98 10.34 12.13
CA LEU A 428 -30.14 9.51 12.50
C LEU A 428 -30.09 9.13 14.00
N SER A 429 -31.26 8.94 14.62
CA SER A 429 -31.30 8.47 16.00
C SER A 429 -30.72 7.06 16.13
N ARG A 430 -30.17 6.74 17.30
CA ARG A 430 -29.60 5.40 17.57
C ARG A 430 -30.61 4.29 17.29
N GLU A 431 -31.87 4.47 17.70
CA GLU A 431 -32.97 3.54 17.44
C GLU A 431 -33.17 3.30 15.95
N LYS A 432 -33.27 4.36 15.13
CA LYS A 432 -33.42 4.23 13.68
C LYS A 432 -32.24 3.50 13.04
N LYS A 433 -31.01 3.77 13.49
CA LYS A 433 -29.81 3.05 13.01
C LYS A 433 -29.92 1.55 13.32
N LEU A 434 -30.28 1.20 14.56
CA LEU A 434 -30.44 -0.20 14.97
C LEU A 434 -31.53 -0.91 14.16
N THR A 435 -32.69 -0.27 13.96
CA THR A 435 -33.77 -0.83 13.12
C THR A 435 -33.28 -1.14 11.72
N LEU A 436 -32.58 -0.20 11.06
CA LEU A 436 -32.06 -0.42 9.71
C LEU A 436 -31.03 -1.55 9.68
N LEU A 437 -30.13 -1.63 10.66
CA LEU A 437 -29.16 -2.72 10.71
C LEU A 437 -29.85 -4.09 10.91
N GLU A 438 -30.90 -4.18 11.71
CA GLU A 438 -31.68 -5.42 11.86
C GLU A 438 -32.40 -5.83 10.55
N GLU A 439 -32.85 -4.86 9.74
CA GLU A 439 -33.37 -5.14 8.38
C GLU A 439 -32.28 -5.80 7.50
N GLY A 440 -31.03 -5.28 7.54
CA GLY A 440 -29.90 -5.87 6.82
C GLY A 440 -29.47 -7.24 7.34
N ILE A 441 -29.47 -7.44 8.66
CA ILE A 441 -29.16 -8.74 9.31
C ILE A 441 -30.17 -9.82 8.93
N SER A 442 -31.41 -9.43 8.66
CA SER A 442 -32.50 -10.33 8.27
C SER A 442 -32.55 -10.63 6.77
N HIS A 443 -31.64 -10.03 5.99
CA HIS A 443 -31.64 -10.15 4.53
C HIS A 443 -31.18 -11.52 4.03
N ALA A 444 -31.62 -11.95 2.84
CA ALA A 444 -31.24 -13.24 2.27
C ALA A 444 -29.76 -13.31 1.86
N SER A 445 -29.22 -12.24 1.29
CA SER A 445 -27.80 -12.14 0.89
C SER A 445 -26.88 -12.10 2.12
N PHE A 446 -25.90 -13.01 2.17
CA PHE A 446 -24.90 -13.06 3.25
C PHE A 446 -24.07 -11.78 3.37
N ALA A 447 -23.64 -11.19 2.25
CA ALA A 447 -22.85 -9.96 2.27
C ALA A 447 -23.59 -8.80 2.95
N HIS A 448 -24.90 -8.67 2.70
CA HIS A 448 -25.75 -7.70 3.38
C HIS A 448 -25.85 -7.95 4.89
N ARG A 449 -26.05 -9.20 5.29
CA ARG A 449 -26.08 -9.61 6.71
C ARG A 449 -24.76 -9.28 7.40
N LEU A 450 -23.64 -9.64 6.78
CA LEU A 450 -22.31 -9.39 7.32
C LEU A 450 -22.01 -7.90 7.47
N ASN A 451 -22.32 -7.10 6.45
CA ASN A 451 -22.12 -5.64 6.51
C ASN A 451 -22.94 -5.00 7.63
N ALA A 452 -24.21 -5.39 7.78
CA ALA A 452 -25.06 -4.87 8.84
C ALA A 452 -24.56 -5.31 10.24
N LEU A 453 -24.12 -6.56 10.40
CA LEU A 453 -23.49 -7.05 11.63
C LEU A 453 -22.21 -6.29 11.99
N ASN A 454 -21.36 -6.00 10.99
CA ASN A 454 -20.14 -5.20 11.18
C ASN A 454 -20.46 -3.84 11.80
N ALA A 455 -21.51 -3.18 11.31
CA ALA A 455 -21.94 -1.92 11.87
C ALA A 455 -22.62 -2.06 13.23
N LEU A 456 -23.40 -3.13 13.43
CA LEU A 456 -23.99 -3.41 14.72
C LEU A 456 -22.91 -3.62 15.78
N ALA A 457 -21.80 -4.30 15.45
CA ALA A 457 -20.67 -4.49 16.35
C ALA A 457 -20.07 -3.15 16.84
N ARG A 458 -20.06 -2.12 15.99
CA ARG A 458 -19.58 -0.77 16.32
C ARG A 458 -20.56 0.03 17.19
N LEU A 459 -21.87 -0.22 17.06
CA LEU A 459 -22.90 0.47 17.87
C LEU A 459 -23.22 -0.25 19.18
N ASP A 460 -23.29 -1.57 19.14
CA ASP A 460 -23.75 -2.48 20.19
C ASP A 460 -23.19 -3.90 19.98
N MET A 461 -21.96 -4.11 20.46
CA MET A 461 -21.27 -5.41 20.38
C MET A 461 -22.06 -6.55 21.05
N ALA A 462 -22.79 -6.26 22.14
CA ALA A 462 -23.57 -7.27 22.85
C ALA A 462 -24.74 -7.78 22.00
N SER A 463 -25.45 -6.87 21.33
CA SER A 463 -26.50 -7.22 20.36
C SER A 463 -25.92 -7.94 19.14
N CYS A 464 -24.77 -7.50 18.62
CA CYS A 464 -24.09 -8.21 17.52
C CYS A 464 -23.82 -9.68 17.86
N ARG A 465 -23.22 -9.97 19.03
CA ARG A 465 -22.95 -11.34 19.49
C ARG A 465 -24.19 -12.23 19.51
N LYS A 466 -25.33 -11.70 19.95
CA LYS A 466 -26.60 -12.45 19.95
C LYS A 466 -27.08 -12.82 18.55
N ARG A 467 -26.75 -12.02 17.54
CA ARG A 467 -27.19 -12.18 16.13
C ARG A 467 -26.23 -13.00 15.28
N VAL A 468 -24.94 -12.99 15.64
CA VAL A 468 -23.90 -13.81 15.03
C VAL A 468 -24.19 -15.31 15.19
N ILE A 469 -24.65 -15.73 16.37
CA ILE A 469 -24.89 -17.16 16.68
C ILE A 469 -25.86 -17.84 15.69
N PRO A 470 -27.08 -17.31 15.43
CA PRO A 470 -27.97 -17.87 14.42
C PRO A 470 -27.36 -17.96 13.02
N LEU A 471 -26.50 -17.01 12.64
CA LEU A 471 -25.87 -16.96 11.32
C LEU A 471 -24.70 -17.95 11.17
N LEU A 472 -23.97 -18.22 12.25
CA LEU A 472 -22.90 -19.21 12.26
C LEU A 472 -23.43 -20.64 12.09
N LYS A 473 -24.61 -20.95 12.62
CA LYS A 473 -25.17 -22.31 12.58
C LYS A 473 -25.27 -22.92 11.17
N PRO A 474 -25.92 -22.30 10.17
CA PRO A 474 -26.01 -22.87 8.82
C PRO A 474 -24.65 -22.97 8.12
N LEU A 475 -23.74 -22.01 8.35
CA LEU A 475 -22.39 -22.06 7.81
C LEU A 475 -21.58 -23.24 8.38
N LEU A 476 -21.63 -23.42 9.71
CA LEU A 476 -20.94 -24.50 10.41
C LEU A 476 -21.55 -25.89 10.13
N ALA A 477 -22.83 -25.93 9.79
CA ALA A 477 -23.49 -27.13 9.30
C ALA A 477 -23.15 -27.45 7.83
N GLY A 478 -22.50 -26.53 7.11
CA GLY A 478 -22.21 -26.66 5.68
C GLY A 478 -23.45 -26.54 4.78
N THR A 479 -24.58 -26.05 5.29
CA THR A 479 -25.80 -25.81 4.51
C THR A 479 -25.75 -24.48 3.76
N GLU A 480 -24.80 -23.62 4.11
CA GLU A 480 -24.46 -22.38 3.41
C GLU A 480 -22.92 -22.30 3.36
N THR A 481 -22.35 -21.78 2.27
CA THR A 481 -20.90 -21.60 2.12
C THR A 481 -20.59 -20.13 1.89
N ASN A 482 -19.76 -19.54 2.73
CA ASN A 482 -19.23 -18.20 2.51
C ASN A 482 -17.85 -18.08 3.15
N ASP A 483 -16.88 -17.56 2.38
CA ASP A 483 -15.50 -17.41 2.83
C ASP A 483 -15.35 -16.30 3.89
N GLU A 484 -16.31 -15.40 4.03
CA GLU A 484 -16.32 -14.34 5.04
C GLU A 484 -16.93 -14.78 6.39
N ILE A 485 -16.89 -16.08 6.70
CA ILE A 485 -17.30 -16.63 8.01
C ILE A 485 -16.39 -16.16 9.17
N PHE A 486 -15.14 -15.78 8.88
CA PHE A 486 -14.14 -15.55 9.92
C PHE A 486 -14.48 -14.44 10.91
N PRO A 487 -14.89 -13.22 10.48
CA PRO A 487 -15.25 -12.17 11.42
C PRO A 487 -16.38 -12.60 12.37
N LEU A 488 -17.29 -13.47 11.91
CA LEU A 488 -18.38 -13.99 12.72
C LEU A 488 -17.87 -14.90 13.85
N ILE A 489 -16.94 -15.81 13.55
CA ILE A 489 -16.33 -16.69 14.56
C ILE A 489 -15.60 -15.86 15.62
N GLU A 490 -14.89 -14.82 15.20
CA GLU A 490 -14.16 -13.94 16.10
C GLU A 490 -15.06 -13.08 16.99
N TRP A 491 -16.16 -12.56 16.46
CA TRP A 491 -17.11 -11.77 17.24
C TRP A 491 -17.88 -12.61 18.23
N ALA A 492 -18.23 -13.85 17.85
CA ALA A 492 -18.87 -14.80 18.76
C ALA A 492 -17.99 -15.04 20.00
N ASN A 493 -16.67 -15.09 19.81
CA ASN A 493 -15.67 -15.26 20.87
C ASN A 493 -16.01 -16.41 21.83
N ASP A 494 -16.50 -17.52 21.25
CA ASP A 494 -16.91 -18.72 21.96
C ASP A 494 -16.18 -19.92 21.35
N ARG A 495 -15.52 -20.68 22.23
CA ARG A 495 -14.69 -21.82 21.89
C ARG A 495 -15.44 -22.91 21.12
N ASN A 496 -16.73 -23.10 21.39
CA ASN A 496 -17.53 -24.11 20.71
C ASN A 496 -17.68 -23.80 19.21
N TYR A 497 -17.77 -22.52 18.82
CA TYR A 497 -17.81 -22.14 17.41
C TYR A 497 -16.46 -22.32 16.74
N TRP A 498 -15.35 -22.04 17.43
CA TRP A 498 -14.02 -22.36 16.94
C TRP A 498 -13.84 -23.87 16.72
N ASP A 499 -14.28 -24.71 17.65
CA ASP A 499 -14.20 -26.17 17.53
C ASP A 499 -15.08 -26.72 16.39
N ALA A 500 -16.29 -26.19 16.25
CA ALA A 500 -17.18 -26.53 15.14
C ALA A 500 -16.58 -26.08 13.80
N PHE A 501 -15.99 -24.89 13.75
CA PHE A 501 -15.33 -24.36 12.57
C PHE A 501 -14.11 -25.19 12.19
N THR A 502 -13.20 -25.51 13.13
CA THR A 502 -12.09 -26.46 12.90
C THR A 502 -12.59 -27.77 12.30
N SER A 503 -13.69 -28.30 12.83
CA SER A 503 -14.28 -29.55 12.34
C SER A 503 -14.84 -29.43 10.92
N LEU A 504 -15.47 -28.30 10.57
CA LEU A 504 -15.93 -27.98 9.21
C LEU A 504 -14.73 -27.91 8.26
N VAL A 505 -13.70 -27.13 8.61
CA VAL A 505 -12.48 -26.97 7.82
C VAL A 505 -11.81 -28.31 7.57
N LYS A 506 -11.64 -29.15 8.60
CA LYS A 506 -11.05 -30.49 8.44
C LYS A 506 -11.78 -31.37 7.41
N LYS A 507 -13.08 -31.17 7.21
CA LYS A 507 -13.88 -31.92 6.22
C LYS A 507 -13.88 -31.29 4.82
N ALA A 508 -13.47 -30.03 4.68
CA ALA A 508 -13.45 -29.33 3.40
C ALA A 508 -12.41 -29.93 2.44
N PRO A 509 -12.54 -29.70 1.12
CA PRO A 509 -11.47 -29.97 0.16
C PRO A 509 -10.14 -29.29 0.56
N ALA A 510 -9.02 -29.88 0.14
CA ALA A 510 -7.69 -29.45 0.59
C ALA A 510 -7.35 -28.02 0.15
N ASP A 511 -7.76 -27.61 -1.05
CA ASP A 511 -7.63 -26.24 -1.57
C ASP A 511 -8.42 -25.21 -0.74
N VAL A 512 -9.64 -25.54 -0.33
CA VAL A 512 -10.46 -24.70 0.56
C VAL A 512 -9.81 -24.60 1.95
N ARG A 513 -9.28 -25.70 2.49
CA ARG A 513 -8.50 -25.68 3.74
C ARG A 513 -7.28 -24.77 3.62
N GLY A 514 -6.54 -24.87 2.52
CA GLY A 514 -5.37 -24.04 2.22
C GLY A 514 -5.69 -22.56 2.25
N ARG A 515 -6.77 -22.16 1.57
CA ARG A 515 -7.28 -20.78 1.58
C ARG A 515 -7.60 -20.29 2.99
N TRP A 516 -8.29 -21.10 3.79
CA TRP A 516 -8.63 -20.70 5.16
C TRP A 516 -7.40 -20.62 6.07
N ILE A 517 -6.45 -21.56 5.97
CA ILE A 517 -5.17 -21.48 6.66
C ILE A 517 -4.41 -20.21 6.25
N PHE A 518 -4.40 -19.88 4.96
CA PHE A 518 -3.78 -18.67 4.46
C PHE A 518 -4.36 -17.42 5.11
N GLU A 519 -5.69 -17.27 5.09
CA GLU A 519 -6.37 -16.10 5.68
C GLU A 519 -6.08 -15.98 7.20
N PHE A 520 -6.21 -17.08 7.94
CA PHE A 520 -5.94 -17.07 9.38
C PHE A 520 -4.48 -16.78 9.73
N THR A 521 -3.53 -17.27 8.92
CA THR A 521 -2.11 -16.95 9.12
C THR A 521 -1.79 -15.52 8.72
N ASP A 522 -2.40 -14.99 7.65
CA ASP A 522 -2.17 -13.59 7.22
C ASP A 522 -2.70 -12.60 8.25
N ASP A 523 -3.82 -12.92 8.89
CA ASP A 523 -4.45 -12.07 9.89
C ASP A 523 -3.81 -12.15 11.29
N LEU A 524 -2.93 -13.12 11.59
CA LEU A 524 -2.31 -13.26 12.93
C LEU A 524 -1.60 -11.98 13.38
N ASP A 525 -1.03 -11.27 12.42
CA ASP A 525 -0.22 -10.08 12.64
C ASP A 525 -0.73 -8.86 11.88
N ARG A 526 -2.02 -8.82 11.50
CA ARG A 526 -2.55 -7.60 10.87
C ARG A 526 -2.58 -6.46 11.90
N ASN A 527 -1.63 -5.54 11.73
CA ASN A 527 -1.67 -4.21 12.30
C ASN A 527 -3.00 -3.50 11.93
N PRO A 528 -3.71 -2.86 12.88
CA PRO A 528 -4.96 -2.12 12.64
C PRO A 528 -4.89 -1.06 11.55
N PHE A 529 -3.69 -0.60 11.20
CA PHE A 529 -3.45 0.57 10.36
C PHE A 529 -3.17 0.24 8.89
N ARG A 530 -3.45 -0.99 8.43
CA ARG A 530 -3.32 -1.36 7.00
C ARG A 530 -4.20 -0.49 6.10
N PHE A 531 -3.64 -0.04 4.97
CA PHE A 531 -4.32 0.72 3.93
C PHE A 531 -5.51 -0.05 3.34
N GLY A 532 -6.64 0.64 3.13
CA GLY A 532 -7.75 0.21 2.28
C GLY A 532 -8.76 -0.77 2.90
N THR A 533 -8.38 -1.64 3.84
CA THR A 533 -9.34 -2.53 4.52
C THR A 533 -9.86 -1.92 5.82
N SER A 534 -10.59 -0.81 5.71
CA SER A 534 -11.48 -0.26 6.74
C SER A 534 -11.19 -0.69 8.20
N SER A 535 -10.08 -0.28 8.81
CA SER A 535 -9.90 -0.26 10.29
C SER A 535 -10.16 -1.58 11.06
N ARG A 536 -10.17 -2.76 10.42
CA ARG A 536 -10.80 -3.98 11.00
C ARG A 536 -9.96 -4.76 12.02
N ALA A 537 -8.71 -4.41 12.28
CA ALA A 537 -7.89 -5.14 13.24
C ALA A 537 -7.31 -4.22 14.32
N ALA A 538 -8.15 -3.54 15.12
CA ALA A 538 -7.69 -3.23 16.48
C ALA A 538 -7.15 -4.56 17.07
N GLY A 539 -5.87 -4.58 17.46
CA GLY A 539 -5.11 -5.83 17.66
C GLY A 539 -5.93 -6.91 18.35
N LEU A 540 -5.87 -8.13 17.80
CA LEU A 540 -6.61 -9.28 18.34
C LEU A 540 -6.44 -9.32 19.85
N SER A 541 -7.54 -9.48 20.58
CA SER A 541 -7.42 -9.80 22.00
C SER A 541 -6.58 -11.07 22.15
N GLU A 542 -5.87 -11.20 23.27
CA GLU A 542 -5.07 -12.40 23.55
C GLU A 542 -5.91 -13.68 23.44
N VAL A 543 -7.19 -13.63 23.84
CA VAL A 543 -8.15 -14.74 23.68
C VAL A 543 -8.38 -15.10 22.21
N GLN A 544 -8.59 -14.11 21.34
CA GLN A 544 -8.78 -14.35 19.90
C GLN A 544 -7.51 -14.88 19.24
N ARG A 545 -6.33 -14.32 19.60
CA ARG A 545 -5.03 -14.82 19.12
C ARG A 545 -4.82 -16.27 19.55
N TYR A 546 -5.14 -16.60 20.80
CA TYR A 546 -5.05 -17.97 21.32
C TYR A 546 -5.94 -18.94 20.55
N GLU A 547 -7.24 -18.63 20.40
CA GLU A 547 -8.18 -19.52 19.71
C GLU A 547 -7.80 -19.73 18.23
N ARG A 548 -7.27 -18.69 17.57
CA ARG A 548 -6.76 -18.78 16.21
C ARG A 548 -5.51 -19.65 16.10
N LEU A 549 -4.53 -19.46 16.98
CA LEU A 549 -3.33 -20.32 17.03
C LEU A 549 -3.70 -21.78 17.33
N ARG A 550 -4.70 -22.00 18.20
CA ARG A 550 -5.23 -23.33 18.52
C ARG A 550 -5.94 -23.97 17.32
N PHE A 551 -6.73 -23.18 16.59
CA PHE A 551 -7.35 -23.60 15.33
C PHE A 551 -6.27 -24.08 14.34
N LEU A 552 -5.23 -23.25 14.10
CA LEU A 552 -4.14 -23.58 13.19
C LEU A 552 -3.35 -24.81 13.65
N ALA A 553 -3.11 -24.95 14.96
CA ALA A 553 -2.45 -26.12 15.55
C ALA A 553 -3.13 -27.44 15.13
N GLY A 554 -4.45 -27.43 14.94
CA GLY A 554 -5.26 -28.57 14.55
C GLY A 554 -4.94 -29.18 13.17
N PHE A 555 -4.12 -28.52 12.34
CA PHE A 555 -3.79 -28.93 10.97
C PHE A 555 -2.32 -29.38 10.77
N PHE A 556 -1.49 -29.39 11.81
CA PHE A 556 -0.08 -29.81 11.68
C PHE A 556 0.13 -31.31 11.39
N ASP A 557 -0.92 -32.12 11.53
CA ASP A 557 -0.91 -33.54 11.19
C ASP A 557 -1.66 -33.83 9.87
N ASP A 558 -2.19 -32.79 9.21
CA ASP A 558 -2.93 -32.93 7.95
C ASP A 558 -1.98 -33.15 6.77
N GLN A 559 -1.97 -34.39 6.26
CA GLN A 559 -1.14 -34.83 5.13
C GLN A 559 -1.84 -34.67 3.77
N SER A 560 -3.05 -34.10 3.75
CA SER A 560 -3.74 -33.87 2.49
C SER A 560 -2.95 -32.92 1.60
N ILE A 561 -2.84 -33.27 0.33
CA ILE A 561 -2.12 -32.51 -0.68
C ILE A 561 -3.02 -31.38 -1.19
N GLN A 562 -2.49 -30.15 -1.20
CA GLN A 562 -3.13 -28.97 -1.73
C GLN A 562 -2.53 -28.58 -3.08
N SER A 563 -3.38 -28.10 -3.99
CA SER A 563 -2.96 -27.30 -5.14
C SER A 563 -3.02 -25.84 -4.71
N LEU A 564 -1.89 -25.12 -4.71
CA LEU A 564 -1.83 -23.74 -4.22
C LEU A 564 -2.43 -22.71 -5.20
N ALA A 565 -2.53 -23.08 -6.48
CA ALA A 565 -3.32 -22.39 -7.50
C ALA A 565 -3.72 -23.39 -8.61
N PRO A 566 -4.69 -23.07 -9.48
CA PRO A 566 -4.99 -23.85 -10.68
C PRO A 566 -3.80 -23.96 -11.64
N GLU A 567 -2.94 -22.94 -11.64
CA GLU A 567 -1.71 -22.86 -12.45
C GLU A 567 -0.47 -23.47 -11.77
N ASP A 568 -0.45 -23.56 -10.43
CA ASP A 568 0.71 -24.05 -9.66
C ASP A 568 0.71 -25.58 -9.55
N ARG A 569 1.70 -26.21 -10.19
CA ARG A 569 1.95 -27.67 -10.11
C ARG A 569 2.63 -28.11 -8.81
N LEU A 570 2.87 -27.21 -7.86
CA LEU A 570 3.51 -27.54 -6.59
C LEU A 570 2.48 -28.13 -5.63
N LEU A 571 2.39 -29.45 -5.65
CA LEU A 571 1.65 -30.24 -4.67
C LEU A 571 2.38 -30.16 -3.32
N VAL A 572 1.78 -29.47 -2.35
CA VAL A 572 2.30 -29.33 -0.98
C VAL A 572 1.30 -29.89 0.00
N GLU A 573 1.77 -30.66 0.99
CA GLU A 573 0.91 -31.14 2.06
C GLU A 573 0.42 -29.97 2.94
N THR A 574 -0.83 -29.99 3.38
CA THR A 574 -1.44 -28.95 4.22
C THR A 574 -0.56 -28.57 5.43
N ARG A 575 0.02 -29.57 6.11
CA ARG A 575 0.94 -29.36 7.24
C ARG A 575 2.25 -28.64 6.87
N ASP A 576 2.77 -28.87 5.68
CA ASP A 576 4.00 -28.21 5.20
C ASP A 576 3.69 -26.78 4.78
N TYR A 577 2.56 -26.57 4.10
CA TYR A 577 2.04 -25.24 3.77
C TYR A 577 1.83 -24.40 5.03
N LEU A 578 1.12 -24.94 6.03
CA LEU A 578 0.91 -24.29 7.31
C LEU A 578 2.23 -23.94 8.00
N ALA A 579 3.18 -24.87 8.06
CA ALA A 579 4.47 -24.62 8.68
C ALA A 579 5.23 -23.51 7.97
N ARG A 580 5.25 -23.50 6.63
CA ARG A 580 5.83 -22.42 5.82
C ARG A 580 5.15 -21.08 6.04
N ARG A 581 3.84 -21.04 6.33
CA ARG A 581 3.14 -19.78 6.64
C ARG A 581 3.42 -19.30 8.06
N LEU A 582 3.41 -20.21 9.04
CA LEU A 582 3.61 -19.87 10.45
C LEU A 582 5.07 -19.60 10.82
N VAL A 583 6.05 -20.09 10.06
CA VAL A 583 7.48 -19.82 10.32
C VAL A 583 7.79 -18.32 10.33
N TRP A 584 7.04 -17.55 9.55
CA TRP A 584 7.19 -16.09 9.46
C TRP A 584 6.39 -15.32 10.51
N ARG A 585 5.47 -15.99 11.23
CA ARG A 585 4.44 -15.37 12.09
C ARG A 585 4.60 -15.73 13.57
N LEU A 586 5.53 -16.64 13.86
CA LEU A 586 5.90 -17.03 15.22
C LEU A 586 7.32 -16.50 15.51
N PRO A 587 7.62 -16.17 16.78
CA PRO A 587 8.97 -15.76 17.18
C PRO A 587 9.92 -16.97 17.12
N LEU A 588 10.42 -17.28 15.93
CA LEU A 588 11.36 -18.36 15.69
C LEU A 588 12.80 -17.86 15.76
N LEU A 589 13.42 -18.10 16.90
CA LEU A 589 14.85 -17.92 17.09
C LEU A 589 15.52 -19.30 17.14
N ASN A 590 16.67 -19.43 16.48
CA ASN A 590 17.58 -20.56 16.66
C ASN A 590 18.23 -20.51 18.05
N CYS A 591 19.05 -21.51 18.38
CA CYS A 591 19.74 -21.59 19.69
C CYS A 591 20.68 -20.41 19.99
N GLU A 592 21.05 -19.62 18.99
CA GLU A 592 21.92 -18.45 19.11
C GLU A 592 21.15 -17.12 19.06
N GLY A 593 19.81 -17.15 18.97
CA GLY A 593 18.99 -15.95 18.89
C GLY A 593 18.85 -15.36 17.48
N TYR A 594 19.31 -16.05 16.43
CA TYR A 594 19.14 -15.66 15.03
C TYR A 594 17.87 -16.30 14.44
N PRO A 595 17.20 -15.69 13.46
CA PRO A 595 16.13 -16.36 12.72
C PRO A 595 16.66 -17.63 12.07
N VAL A 596 15.84 -18.68 12.10
CA VAL A 596 16.15 -19.89 11.34
C VAL A 596 16.00 -19.56 9.85
N TYR A 597 17.12 -19.34 9.16
CA TYR A 597 17.11 -19.25 7.70
C TYR A 597 16.90 -20.63 7.10
N ILE A 598 15.80 -20.81 6.39
CA ILE A 598 15.56 -22.00 5.56
C ILE A 598 15.68 -21.53 4.12
N PRO A 599 16.74 -21.93 3.39
CA PRO A 599 16.90 -21.54 2.01
C PRO A 599 15.69 -22.01 1.19
N PRO A 600 15.13 -21.16 0.31
CA PRO A 600 13.99 -21.55 -0.54
C PRO A 600 14.31 -22.74 -1.46
N THR A 601 15.60 -22.98 -1.73
CA THR A 601 16.08 -24.10 -2.56
C THR A 601 16.13 -25.45 -1.86
N GLN A 602 15.90 -25.52 -0.55
CA GLN A 602 15.92 -26.77 0.22
C GLN A 602 14.53 -27.30 0.49
N ASP A 603 13.78 -27.62 -0.55
CA ASP A 603 12.41 -28.13 -0.45
C ASP A 603 12.31 -29.65 -0.20
N GLY A 604 13.41 -30.25 0.26
CA GLY A 604 13.51 -31.67 0.53
C GLY A 604 12.69 -32.13 1.76
N PRO A 605 12.38 -33.43 1.88
CA PRO A 605 11.56 -33.98 2.96
C PRO A 605 12.13 -33.71 4.36
N PHE A 606 13.46 -33.68 4.51
CA PHE A 606 14.12 -33.38 5.78
C PHE A 606 13.96 -31.91 6.19
N SER A 607 14.08 -30.97 5.25
CA SER A 607 13.88 -29.55 5.51
C SER A 607 12.43 -29.26 5.92
N ARG A 608 11.46 -29.89 5.24
CA ARG A 608 10.04 -29.79 5.60
C ARG A 608 9.75 -30.35 6.99
N LEU A 609 10.34 -31.49 7.34
CA LEU A 609 10.22 -32.07 8.69
C LEU A 609 10.85 -31.19 9.77
N ALA A 610 12.05 -30.63 9.51
CA ALA A 610 12.73 -29.73 10.43
C ALA A 610 11.90 -28.46 10.67
N LEU A 611 11.41 -27.84 9.59
CA LEU A 611 10.53 -26.68 9.62
C LEU A 611 9.27 -26.95 10.45
N ARG A 612 8.57 -28.05 10.18
CA ARG A 612 7.38 -28.47 10.96
C ARG A 612 7.70 -28.61 12.45
N THR A 613 8.82 -29.22 12.78
CA THR A 613 9.23 -29.46 14.17
C THR A 613 9.48 -28.14 14.90
N ILE A 614 10.22 -27.22 14.27
CA ILE A 614 10.53 -25.89 14.81
C ILE A 614 9.24 -25.09 15.02
N VAL A 615 8.40 -25.00 13.99
CA VAL A 615 7.15 -24.21 14.04
C VAL A 615 6.20 -24.79 15.09
N ARG A 616 6.03 -26.11 15.14
CA ARG A 616 5.17 -26.77 16.14
C ARG A 616 5.65 -26.47 17.56
N SER A 617 6.96 -26.53 17.81
CA SER A 617 7.52 -26.21 19.13
C SER A 617 7.25 -24.76 19.54
N ALA A 618 7.45 -23.81 18.61
CA ALA A 618 7.20 -22.41 18.89
C ALA A 618 5.71 -22.09 19.09
N LEU A 619 4.83 -22.72 18.29
CA LEU A 619 3.39 -22.58 18.44
C LEU A 619 2.92 -23.05 19.81
N THR A 620 3.42 -24.20 20.28
CA THR A 620 3.11 -24.70 21.63
C THR A 620 3.54 -23.72 22.71
N ARG A 621 4.76 -23.17 22.64
CA ARG A 621 5.25 -22.17 23.60
C ARG A 621 4.39 -20.91 23.60
N GLU A 622 3.99 -20.43 22.42
CA GLU A 622 3.14 -19.24 22.31
C GLU A 622 1.73 -19.47 22.87
N LEU A 623 1.13 -20.64 22.59
CA LEU A 623 -0.15 -21.03 23.20
C LEU A 623 -0.06 -21.12 24.72
N GLU A 624 1.03 -21.68 25.26
CA GLU A 624 1.27 -21.74 26.70
C GLU A 624 1.49 -20.35 27.31
N ARG A 625 2.18 -19.45 26.59
CA ARG A 625 2.40 -18.06 27.02
C ARG A 625 1.09 -17.31 27.15
N ILE A 626 0.22 -17.38 26.14
CA ILE A 626 -1.06 -16.65 26.14
C ILE A 626 -2.05 -17.24 27.15
N ARG A 627 -1.94 -18.54 27.46
CA ARG A 627 -2.80 -19.21 28.44
C ARG A 627 -2.47 -18.85 29.89
N LYS A 628 -1.21 -18.50 30.18
CA LYS A 628 -0.73 -18.08 31.50
C LYS A 628 -1.07 -16.62 31.74
#